data_AF-A0A2M6WZV1-F1
#
_entry.id   AF-A0A2M6WZV1-F1
#
_cell.length_a   1.000
_cell.length_b   1.000
_cell.length_c   1.000
_cell.angle_alpha   90.00
_cell.angle_beta   90.00
_cell.angle_gamma   90.00
#
_symmetry.space_group_name_H-M   'P 1'
#
loop_
_entity.id
_entity.type
_entity.pdbx_description
1 polymer ?
#
loop_
_entity_poly.entity_id
_entity_poly.type
_entity_poly.pdbx_seq_one_letter_code
_entity_poly.pdbx_strand_id
1 'polypeptide(L)'
;MVCKTIMHGCDSHLRLRTVNAVLWYTYKKGKKRSWTVEQLEEAVKQSFSFRQVIEKLGLIPAGGNYAQLHKYIKEHGFDTSHFKGKAWNKGLTGIGKPIVPLEKILVRNYPFQSYMLKLRLLTAKLKPRHCEQCGWEKISEDGRLPLELHHVNGNSADNRLENLMILCPNCHSLTSTYRGRNRKTSRGGETGSTHET
;
A
#
# COMPACT_ATOMS: atom_id res chain seq x y z
N MET A 1 -19.17 76.70 46.45
CA MET A 1 -17.76 76.35 46.70
C MET A 1 -17.27 75.53 45.53
N VAL A 2 -16.28 76.08 44.82
CA VAL A 2 -15.68 75.55 43.60
C VAL A 2 -14.43 74.76 44.01
N CYS A 3 -14.25 73.54 43.51
CA CYS A 3 -12.93 72.90 43.32
C CYS A 3 -13.12 71.56 42.59
N LYS A 4 -12.70 71.42 41.32
CA LYS A 4 -11.34 70.96 40.87
C LYS A 4 -11.19 69.44 41.09
N THR A 5 -10.89 68.55 40.14
CA THR A 5 -9.84 68.54 39.08
C THR A 5 -9.90 67.14 38.41
N ILE A 6 -10.15 67.01 37.09
CA ILE A 6 -9.18 66.69 35.98
C ILE A 6 -8.99 65.19 35.64
N MET A 7 -9.32 64.89 34.37
CA MET A 7 -8.71 63.96 33.37
C MET A 7 -8.67 62.46 33.70
N HIS A 8 -8.93 61.53 32.77
CA HIS A 8 -8.42 61.40 31.41
C HIS A 8 -9.35 60.48 30.59
N GLY A 9 -9.49 60.73 29.29
CA GLY A 9 -9.01 59.72 28.33
C GLY A 9 -9.40 60.11 26.92
N CYS A 10 -8.37 60.43 26.13
CA CYS A 10 -8.41 61.05 24.83
C CYS A 10 -8.75 60.04 23.72
N ASP A 11 -9.58 60.53 22.81
CA ASP A 11 -9.87 60.06 21.47
C ASP A 11 -8.57 59.92 20.65
N SER A 12 -8.28 58.72 20.13
CA SER A 12 -7.20 58.50 19.15
C SER A 12 -7.68 57.57 18.04
N HIS A 13 -8.80 57.93 17.45
CA HIS A 13 -9.33 57.32 16.25
C HIS A 13 -8.69 57.93 14.99
N LEU A 14 -7.39 57.69 14.72
CA LEU A 14 -6.86 57.79 13.35
C LEU A 14 -5.46 57.18 13.23
N ARG A 15 -5.25 56.45 12.12
CA ARG A 15 -4.00 55.79 11.64
C ARG A 15 -3.79 54.37 12.14
N LEU A 16 -4.36 53.38 11.44
CA LEU A 16 -3.77 52.03 11.27
C LEU A 16 -4.59 51.22 10.22
N ARG A 17 -4.71 51.70 8.96
CA ARG A 17 -5.52 50.97 7.93
C ARG A 17 -4.94 50.78 6.53
N THR A 18 -3.69 51.14 6.24
CA THR A 18 -3.17 51.03 4.85
C THR A 18 -1.90 50.21 4.66
N VAL A 19 -1.14 49.87 5.72
CA VAL A 19 0.10 49.09 5.56
C VAL A 19 -0.14 47.57 5.41
N ASN A 20 -1.29 47.04 5.85
CA ASN A 20 -1.54 45.59 5.82
C ASN A 20 -2.03 45.03 4.46
N ALA A 21 -2.67 45.85 3.62
CA ALA A 21 -3.18 45.38 2.32
C ALA A 21 -2.07 45.18 1.28
N VAL A 22 -1.07 46.07 1.24
CA VAL A 22 0.06 45.99 0.31
C VAL A 22 1.00 44.84 0.67
N LEU A 23 1.25 44.60 1.95
CA LEU A 23 2.01 43.45 2.46
C LEU A 23 1.31 42.11 2.19
N TRP A 24 -0.02 42.04 2.34
CA TRP A 24 -0.79 40.84 1.98
C TRP A 24 -0.85 40.59 0.46
N TYR A 25 -0.98 41.65 -0.34
CA TYR A 25 -1.02 41.56 -1.81
C TYR A 25 0.34 41.14 -2.40
N THR A 26 1.44 41.56 -1.79
CA THR A 26 2.80 41.13 -2.16
C THR A 26 3.11 39.71 -1.70
N TYR A 27 2.64 39.29 -0.53
CA TYR A 27 2.75 37.90 -0.03
C TYR A 27 2.01 36.87 -0.91
N LYS A 28 0.94 37.29 -1.59
CA LYS A 28 0.20 36.47 -2.57
C LYS A 28 0.83 36.42 -3.97
N LYS A 29 1.89 37.17 -4.27
CA LYS A 29 2.67 36.93 -5.49
C LYS A 29 3.46 35.64 -5.31
N GLY A 30 2.82 34.52 -5.68
CA GLY A 30 3.41 33.19 -5.62
C GLY A 30 4.82 33.15 -6.23
N LYS A 31 5.69 32.28 -5.69
CA LYS A 31 7.04 32.05 -6.21
C LYS A 31 7.00 31.94 -7.73
N LYS A 32 7.82 32.74 -8.42
CA LYS A 32 7.98 32.64 -9.87
C LYS A 32 8.45 31.21 -10.18
N ARG A 33 7.72 30.54 -11.06
CA ARG A 33 8.12 29.24 -11.62
C ARG A 33 9.47 29.38 -12.35
N SER A 34 10.28 28.33 -12.31
CA SER A 34 11.60 28.29 -12.95
C SER A 34 11.55 28.03 -14.47
N TRP A 35 10.37 27.71 -15.01
CA TRP A 35 10.18 27.30 -16.40
C TRP A 35 9.11 28.14 -17.12
N THR A 36 9.22 28.25 -18.44
CA THR A 36 8.30 28.99 -19.31
C THR A 36 7.23 28.09 -19.95
N VAL A 37 6.20 28.69 -20.54
CA VAL A 37 5.11 27.95 -21.18
C VAL A 37 5.63 27.18 -22.41
N GLU A 38 6.55 27.77 -23.15
CA GLU A 38 7.20 27.17 -24.33
C GLU A 38 8.04 25.96 -23.93
N GLN A 39 8.78 26.06 -22.82
CA GLN A 39 9.54 24.94 -22.27
C GLN A 39 8.62 23.80 -21.82
N LEU A 40 7.45 24.11 -21.25
CA LEU A 40 6.47 23.11 -20.88
C LEU A 40 5.88 22.42 -22.12
N GLU A 41 5.55 23.17 -23.17
CA GLU A 41 5.02 22.62 -24.43
C GLU A 41 6.02 21.64 -25.06
N GLU A 42 7.28 22.04 -25.17
CA GLU A 42 8.34 21.20 -25.74
C GLU A 42 8.57 19.95 -24.88
N ALA A 43 8.60 20.10 -23.56
CA ALA A 43 8.74 18.98 -22.64
C ALA A 43 7.57 17.99 -22.75
N VAL A 44 6.34 18.46 -22.98
CA VAL A 44 5.15 17.61 -23.21
C VAL A 44 5.26 16.85 -24.54
N LYS A 45 5.64 17.51 -25.64
CA LYS A 45 5.81 16.86 -26.96
C LYS A 45 6.85 15.75 -26.94
N GLN A 46 7.95 15.96 -26.23
CA GLN A 46 9.06 15.00 -26.16
C GLN A 46 8.93 13.93 -25.06
N SER A 47 7.81 13.89 -24.34
CA SER A 47 7.61 12.97 -23.20
C SER A 47 6.45 12.02 -23.42
N PHE A 48 6.50 10.87 -22.75
CA PHE A 48 5.41 9.89 -22.68
C PHE A 48 4.84 9.77 -21.26
N SER A 49 5.27 10.62 -20.32
CA SER A 49 4.71 10.65 -18.95
C SER A 49 4.96 11.99 -18.26
N PHE A 50 4.10 12.36 -17.31
CA PHE A 50 4.28 13.58 -16.49
C PHE A 50 5.60 13.61 -15.73
N ARG A 51 6.12 12.44 -15.32
CA ARG A 51 7.43 12.34 -14.68
C ARG A 51 8.56 12.80 -15.61
N GLN A 52 8.56 12.35 -16.86
CA GLN A 52 9.55 12.76 -17.86
C GLN A 52 9.47 14.25 -18.16
N VAL A 53 8.25 14.83 -18.20
CA VAL A 53 8.07 16.28 -18.36
C VAL A 53 8.72 17.02 -17.19
N ILE A 54 8.46 16.58 -15.94
CA ILE A 54 9.05 17.17 -14.74
C ILE A 54 10.59 17.08 -14.76
N GLU A 55 11.13 15.91 -15.10
CA GLU A 55 12.58 15.70 -15.21
C GLU A 55 13.20 16.59 -16.30
N LYS A 56 12.57 16.72 -17.47
CA LYS A 56 13.02 17.61 -18.57
C LYS A 56 12.96 19.10 -18.21
N LEU A 57 12.03 19.50 -17.35
CA LEU A 57 11.96 20.86 -16.82
C LEU A 57 12.96 21.12 -15.67
N GLY A 58 13.83 20.15 -15.36
CA GLY A 58 14.81 20.25 -14.28
C GLY A 58 14.18 20.27 -12.88
N LEU A 59 12.95 19.77 -12.77
CA LEU A 59 12.18 19.76 -11.53
C LEU A 59 12.24 18.38 -10.86
N ILE A 60 12.01 18.37 -9.55
CA ILE A 60 11.93 17.14 -8.78
C ILE A 60 10.53 16.53 -8.95
N PRO A 61 10.40 15.22 -9.24
CA PRO A 61 9.11 14.53 -9.34
C PRO A 61 8.43 14.35 -7.97
N ALA A 62 7.98 15.47 -7.40
CA ALA A 62 7.24 15.58 -6.14
C ALA A 62 5.81 16.07 -6.38
N GLY A 63 4.89 15.71 -5.47
CA GLY A 63 3.43 15.91 -5.65
C GLY A 63 3.01 17.33 -6.06
N GLY A 64 3.63 18.36 -5.51
CA GLY A 64 3.34 19.76 -5.86
C GLY A 64 3.64 20.10 -7.33
N ASN A 65 4.71 19.54 -7.89
CA ASN A 65 5.09 19.78 -9.29
C ASN A 65 4.13 19.06 -10.25
N TYR A 66 3.63 17.87 -9.89
CA TYR A 66 2.57 17.21 -10.67
C TYR A 66 1.29 18.04 -10.71
N ALA A 67 0.85 18.55 -9.55
CA ALA A 67 -0.34 19.39 -9.47
C ALA A 67 -0.21 20.66 -10.32
N GLN A 68 0.96 21.31 -10.29
CA GLN A 68 1.25 22.46 -11.14
C GLN A 68 1.24 22.10 -12.63
N LEU A 69 1.91 21.02 -13.04
CA LEU A 69 1.91 20.58 -14.44
C LEU A 69 0.49 20.33 -14.96
N HIS A 70 -0.32 19.59 -14.20
CA HIS A 70 -1.71 19.31 -14.58
C HIS A 70 -2.53 20.59 -14.75
N LYS A 71 -2.33 21.57 -13.86
CA LYS A 71 -2.97 22.88 -13.96
C LYS A 71 -2.57 23.59 -15.28
N TYR A 72 -1.27 23.74 -15.53
CA TYR A 72 -0.79 24.51 -16.69
C TYR A 72 -1.02 23.81 -18.02
N ILE A 73 -0.88 22.49 -18.10
CA ILE A 73 -1.22 21.71 -19.29
C ILE A 73 -2.70 21.91 -19.65
N LYS A 74 -3.60 21.92 -18.65
CA LYS A 74 -5.02 22.16 -18.86
C LYS A 74 -5.31 23.62 -19.26
N GLU A 75 -4.67 24.59 -18.61
CA GLU A 75 -4.84 26.02 -18.91
C GLU A 75 -4.39 26.39 -20.33
N HIS A 76 -3.32 25.76 -20.82
CA HIS A 76 -2.76 26.00 -22.15
C HIS A 76 -3.25 25.01 -23.22
N GLY A 77 -4.06 24.01 -22.85
CA GLY A 77 -4.65 23.06 -23.79
C GLY A 77 -3.65 22.13 -24.48
N PHE A 78 -2.54 21.79 -23.82
CA PHE A 78 -1.55 20.90 -24.43
C PHE A 78 -2.06 19.46 -24.50
N ASP A 79 -1.91 18.83 -25.67
CA ASP A 79 -2.27 17.42 -25.85
C ASP A 79 -1.32 16.51 -25.06
N THR A 80 -1.90 15.58 -24.31
CA THR A 80 -1.19 14.55 -23.53
C THR A 80 -1.71 13.14 -23.84
N SER A 81 -2.49 12.99 -24.91
CA SER A 81 -3.11 11.71 -25.30
C SER A 81 -2.07 10.64 -25.64
N HIS A 82 -0.86 11.05 -26.07
CA HIS A 82 0.27 10.15 -26.32
C HIS A 82 0.97 9.64 -25.05
N PHE A 83 0.64 10.16 -23.86
CA PHE A 83 1.27 9.72 -22.61
C PHE A 83 0.88 8.28 -22.27
N LYS A 84 1.90 7.45 -22.07
CA LYS A 84 1.77 6.04 -21.68
C LYS A 84 1.71 5.97 -20.16
N GLY A 85 0.51 6.18 -19.61
CA GLY A 85 0.27 6.05 -18.17
C GLY A 85 0.29 4.60 -17.67
N LYS A 86 0.03 4.39 -16.37
CA LYS A 86 -0.10 3.04 -15.77
C LYS A 86 -1.09 2.12 -16.50
N ALA A 87 -1.99 2.69 -17.30
CA ALA A 87 -2.96 1.97 -18.13
C ALA A 87 -2.32 1.09 -19.22
N TRP A 88 -1.07 1.33 -19.64
CA TRP A 88 -0.42 0.49 -20.67
C TRP A 88 -0.30 -0.98 -20.22
N ASN A 89 -0.17 -1.22 -18.92
CA ASN A 89 -0.11 -2.54 -18.30
C ASN A 89 -1.49 -3.07 -17.86
N LYS A 90 -2.56 -2.31 -18.05
CA LYS A 90 -3.91 -2.70 -17.59
C LYS A 90 -4.36 -3.91 -18.41
N GLY A 91 -4.54 -5.04 -17.73
CA GLY A 91 -4.87 -6.33 -18.36
C GLY A 91 -3.67 -7.20 -18.73
N LEU A 92 -2.43 -6.69 -18.62
CA LEU A 92 -1.21 -7.46 -18.92
C LEU A 92 -0.63 -8.16 -17.67
N THR A 93 -1.33 -8.14 -16.53
CA THR A 93 -0.87 -8.79 -15.30
C THR A 93 -0.77 -10.30 -15.47
N GLY A 94 0.47 -10.81 -15.49
CA GLY A 94 0.75 -12.25 -15.58
C GLY A 94 1.01 -12.76 -17.00
N ILE A 95 0.86 -11.92 -18.03
CA ILE A 95 1.19 -12.30 -19.41
C ILE A 95 2.71 -12.51 -19.52
N GLY A 96 3.11 -13.66 -20.07
CA GLY A 96 4.52 -14.02 -20.28
C GLY A 96 5.25 -14.53 -19.02
N LYS A 97 4.61 -14.61 -17.85
CA LYS A 97 5.25 -15.20 -16.66
C LYS A 97 5.08 -16.72 -16.66
N PRO A 98 6.17 -17.51 -16.68
CA PRO A 98 6.05 -18.96 -16.64
C PRO A 98 5.45 -19.41 -15.30
N ILE A 99 4.41 -20.24 -15.36
CA ILE A 99 3.85 -20.89 -14.18
C ILE A 99 4.81 -21.99 -13.77
N VAL A 100 5.39 -21.90 -12.57
CA VAL A 100 6.26 -22.96 -12.04
C VAL A 100 5.45 -24.26 -11.90
N PRO A 101 5.84 -25.40 -12.50
CA PRO A 101 5.09 -26.66 -12.41
C PRO A 101 4.93 -27.17 -10.96
N LEU A 102 3.89 -27.97 -10.68
CA LEU A 102 3.62 -28.47 -9.32
C LEU A 102 4.73 -29.42 -8.84
N GLU A 103 5.31 -30.19 -9.76
CA GLU A 103 6.37 -31.16 -9.52
C GLU A 103 7.63 -30.49 -8.95
N LYS A 104 7.89 -29.23 -9.31
CA LYS A 104 9.00 -28.43 -8.74
C LYS A 104 8.69 -27.87 -7.35
N ILE A 105 7.41 -27.75 -7.00
CA ILE A 105 6.96 -27.13 -5.74
C ILE A 105 6.75 -28.19 -4.66
N LEU A 106 6.23 -29.36 -5.03
CA LEU A 106 5.85 -30.46 -4.13
C LEU A 106 7.07 -31.25 -3.62
N VAL A 107 8.08 -30.53 -3.15
CA VAL A 107 9.34 -31.05 -2.63
C VAL A 107 9.64 -30.42 -1.27
N ARG A 108 10.68 -30.93 -0.60
CA ARG A 108 11.19 -30.34 0.64
C ARG A 108 12.04 -29.11 0.34
N ASN A 109 12.07 -28.16 1.27
CA ASN A 109 12.86 -26.93 1.24
C ASN A 109 12.53 -25.98 0.07
N TYR A 110 11.27 -25.96 -0.37
CA TYR A 110 10.80 -25.05 -1.41
C TYR A 110 9.82 -24.03 -0.83
N PRO A 111 10.21 -22.77 -0.60
CA PRO A 111 9.30 -21.77 -0.07
C PRO A 111 8.23 -21.43 -1.13
N PHE A 112 6.97 -21.64 -0.78
CA PHE A 112 5.85 -21.26 -1.64
C PHE A 112 4.67 -20.78 -0.78
N GLN A 113 3.89 -19.85 -1.30
CA GLN A 113 2.80 -19.23 -0.55
C GLN A 113 1.65 -20.24 -0.38
N SER A 114 1.30 -20.57 0.86
CA SER A 114 0.38 -21.68 1.19
C SER A 114 -1.01 -21.52 0.57
N TYR A 115 -1.52 -20.29 0.46
CA TYR A 115 -2.82 -20.05 -0.16
C TYR A 115 -2.79 -20.33 -1.67
N MET A 116 -1.72 -19.95 -2.38
CA MET A 116 -1.52 -20.28 -3.79
C MET A 116 -1.30 -21.78 -3.96
N LEU A 117 -0.55 -22.44 -3.06
CA LEU A 117 -0.37 -23.89 -3.12
C LEU A 117 -1.71 -24.61 -2.95
N LYS A 118 -2.52 -24.21 -1.97
CA LYS A 118 -3.88 -24.71 -1.78
C LYS A 118 -4.69 -24.62 -3.07
N LEU A 119 -4.79 -23.42 -3.66
CA LEU A 119 -5.58 -23.23 -4.88
C LEU A 119 -5.12 -24.16 -6.00
N ARG A 120 -3.80 -24.28 -6.20
CA ARG A 120 -3.24 -25.15 -7.23
C ARG A 120 -3.50 -26.63 -6.98
N LEU A 121 -3.38 -27.10 -5.73
CA LEU A 121 -3.67 -28.48 -5.36
C LEU A 121 -5.13 -28.84 -5.59
N LEU A 122 -6.05 -27.93 -5.23
CA LEU A 122 -7.49 -28.12 -5.45
C LEU A 122 -7.85 -28.11 -6.94
N THR A 123 -7.24 -27.22 -7.73
CA THR A 123 -7.44 -27.17 -9.19
C THR A 123 -6.90 -28.42 -9.88
N ALA A 124 -5.72 -28.90 -9.46
CA ALA A 124 -5.11 -30.12 -9.99
C ALA A 124 -5.75 -31.41 -9.43
N LYS A 125 -6.76 -31.30 -8.55
CA LYS A 125 -7.43 -32.44 -7.90
C LYS A 125 -6.49 -33.38 -7.12
N LEU A 126 -5.35 -32.86 -6.65
CA LEU A 126 -4.40 -33.61 -5.82
C LEU A 126 -4.80 -33.62 -4.34
N LYS A 127 -5.70 -32.71 -3.94
CA LYS A 127 -6.27 -32.63 -2.59
C LYS A 127 -7.78 -32.35 -2.66
N PRO A 128 -8.56 -32.80 -1.67
CA PRO A 128 -10.00 -32.66 -1.68
C PRO A 128 -10.45 -31.23 -1.44
N ARG A 129 -11.67 -30.91 -1.90
CA ARG A 129 -12.32 -29.60 -1.69
C ARG A 129 -13.14 -29.54 -0.39
N HIS A 130 -12.80 -30.38 0.58
CA HIS A 130 -13.41 -30.42 1.90
C HIS A 130 -12.30 -30.57 2.95
N CYS A 131 -12.64 -30.31 4.21
CA CYS A 131 -11.76 -30.60 5.33
C CYS A 131 -11.44 -32.11 5.37
N GLU A 132 -10.17 -32.47 5.39
CA GLU A 132 -9.71 -33.87 5.50
C GLU A 132 -9.96 -34.45 6.91
N GLN A 133 -10.25 -33.61 7.91
CA GLN A 133 -10.51 -34.05 9.29
C GLN A 133 -12.00 -34.18 9.63
N CYS A 134 -12.84 -33.22 9.23
CA CYS A 134 -14.26 -33.20 9.61
C CYS A 134 -15.24 -33.21 8.43
N GLY A 135 -14.74 -33.25 7.19
CA GLY A 135 -15.58 -33.25 5.98
C GLY A 135 -16.24 -31.91 5.65
N TRP A 136 -16.00 -30.85 6.43
CA TRP A 136 -16.62 -29.54 6.18
C TRP A 136 -16.24 -28.96 4.80
N GLU A 137 -17.23 -28.55 4.01
CA GLU A 137 -17.05 -28.16 2.59
C GLU A 137 -17.88 -26.95 2.14
N LYS A 138 -18.48 -26.21 3.08
CA LYS A 138 -19.38 -25.10 2.71
C LYS A 138 -18.63 -23.95 2.03
N ILE A 139 -19.26 -23.36 1.03
CA ILE A 139 -18.78 -22.18 0.33
C ILE A 139 -19.42 -20.94 0.98
N SER A 140 -18.65 -19.88 1.15
CA SER A 140 -19.16 -18.60 1.67
C SER A 140 -19.98 -17.86 0.60
N GLU A 141 -20.81 -16.91 1.01
CA GLU A 141 -21.65 -16.11 0.11
C GLU A 141 -20.85 -15.37 -0.97
N ASP A 142 -19.60 -15.04 -0.69
CA ASP A 142 -18.65 -14.43 -1.64
C ASP A 142 -18.02 -15.42 -2.62
N GLY A 143 -18.45 -16.70 -2.59
CA GLY A 143 -17.95 -17.77 -3.44
C GLY A 143 -16.62 -18.39 -2.98
N ARG A 144 -16.07 -17.98 -1.81
CA ARG A 144 -14.81 -18.53 -1.30
C ARG A 144 -15.04 -19.85 -0.57
N LEU A 145 -14.11 -20.78 -0.77
CA LEU A 145 -13.99 -22.00 0.04
C LEU A 145 -12.99 -21.74 1.18
N PRO A 146 -13.44 -21.50 2.43
CA PRO A 146 -12.58 -21.08 3.52
C PRO A 146 -11.89 -22.30 4.17
N LEU A 147 -11.18 -23.07 3.35
CA LEU A 147 -10.25 -24.08 3.79
C LEU A 147 -8.84 -23.49 3.84
N GLU A 148 -8.01 -24.04 4.69
CA GLU A 148 -6.62 -23.67 4.93
C GLU A 148 -5.71 -24.86 4.62
N LEU A 149 -4.49 -24.57 4.17
CA LEU A 149 -3.46 -25.59 3.95
C LEU A 149 -2.63 -25.71 5.23
N HIS A 150 -2.63 -26.90 5.81
CA HIS A 150 -1.90 -27.26 6.99
C HIS A 150 -0.67 -28.10 6.62
N HIS A 151 0.49 -27.72 7.15
CA HIS A 151 1.70 -28.52 7.11
C HIS A 151 1.78 -29.36 8.38
N VAL A 152 1.66 -30.68 8.26
CA VAL A 152 1.57 -31.61 9.40
C VAL A 152 2.78 -31.48 10.32
N ASN A 153 3.99 -31.36 9.75
CA ASN A 153 5.22 -31.13 10.51
C ASN A 153 5.45 -29.67 10.97
N GLY A 154 4.57 -28.74 10.60
CA GLY A 154 4.69 -27.31 10.90
C GLY A 154 5.79 -26.55 10.12
N ASN A 155 6.45 -27.20 9.16
CA ASN A 155 7.45 -26.58 8.29
C ASN A 155 6.82 -26.16 6.95
N SER A 156 6.66 -24.85 6.74
CA SER A 156 6.06 -24.29 5.54
C SER A 156 6.89 -24.46 4.26
N ALA A 157 8.13 -24.96 4.36
CA ALA A 157 8.98 -25.26 3.21
C ALA A 157 8.94 -26.74 2.80
N ASP A 158 8.26 -27.62 3.56
CA ASP A 158 8.08 -29.03 3.21
C ASP A 158 6.73 -29.24 2.54
N ASN A 159 6.69 -29.09 1.21
CA ASN A 159 5.45 -29.11 0.43
C ASN A 159 5.13 -30.48 -0.18
N ARG A 160 5.78 -31.56 0.27
CA ARG A 160 5.47 -32.91 -0.21
C ARG A 160 4.03 -33.26 0.14
N LEU A 161 3.32 -33.95 -0.75
CA LEU A 161 1.87 -34.17 -0.65
C LEU A 161 1.47 -34.85 0.66
N GLU A 162 2.30 -35.77 1.17
CA GLU A 162 2.10 -36.47 2.43
C GLU A 162 2.18 -35.57 3.66
N ASN A 163 2.85 -34.42 3.57
CA ASN A 163 2.97 -33.44 4.66
C ASN A 163 1.88 -32.36 4.62
N LEU A 164 1.03 -32.35 3.59
CA LEU A 164 0.01 -31.34 3.38
C LEU A 164 -1.37 -31.89 3.72
N MET A 165 -2.19 -31.06 4.37
CA MET A 165 -3.57 -31.39 4.71
C MET A 165 -4.48 -30.17 4.53
N ILE A 166 -5.66 -30.37 3.96
CA ILE A 166 -6.70 -29.36 3.81
C ILE A 166 -7.59 -29.39 5.04
N LEU A 167 -7.62 -28.29 5.79
CA LEU A 167 -8.41 -28.19 7.03
C LEU A 167 -9.35 -26.98 6.98
N CYS A 168 -10.50 -27.07 7.63
CA CYS A 168 -11.31 -25.88 7.93
C CYS A 168 -10.64 -25.06 9.05
N PRO A 169 -11.02 -23.78 9.24
CA PRO A 169 -10.36 -22.89 10.20
C PRO A 169 -10.48 -23.41 11.63
N ASN A 170 -11.60 -24.05 11.95
CA ASN A 170 -11.84 -24.65 13.26
C ASN A 170 -10.90 -25.84 13.52
N CYS A 171 -10.85 -26.83 12.61
CA CYS A 171 -9.93 -27.96 12.75
C CYS A 171 -8.47 -27.52 12.74
N HIS A 172 -8.10 -26.56 11.88
CA HIS A 172 -6.73 -26.07 11.82
C HIS A 172 -6.29 -25.43 13.15
N SER A 173 -7.18 -24.68 13.82
CA SER A 173 -6.90 -24.06 15.12
C SER A 173 -6.54 -25.05 16.25
N LEU A 174 -7.02 -26.30 16.12
CA LEU A 174 -6.79 -27.39 17.07
C LEU A 174 -5.46 -28.11 16.86
N THR A 175 -4.80 -27.90 15.71
CA THR A 175 -3.52 -28.56 15.42
C THR A 175 -2.39 -28.07 16.33
N SER A 176 -1.44 -28.96 16.64
CA SER A 176 -0.29 -28.65 17.50
C SER A 176 0.67 -27.63 16.86
N THR A 177 0.66 -27.49 15.54
CA THR A 177 1.52 -26.57 14.78
C THR A 177 0.79 -25.28 14.36
N TYR A 178 -0.48 -25.10 14.76
CA TYR A 178 -1.28 -23.92 14.42
C TYR A 178 -0.54 -22.62 14.78
N ARG A 179 -0.41 -21.72 13.80
CA ARG A 179 0.26 -20.41 13.94
C ARG A 179 1.67 -20.50 14.56
N GLY A 180 2.36 -21.62 14.38
CA GLY A 180 3.69 -21.83 14.93
C GLY A 180 3.70 -22.10 16.44
N ARG A 181 2.61 -22.60 17.03
CA ARG A 181 2.54 -23.02 18.45
C ARG A 181 3.65 -24.02 18.82
N ASN A 182 4.14 -24.80 17.87
CA ASN A 182 5.25 -25.73 18.04
C ASN A 182 6.64 -25.08 17.95
N ARG A 183 6.74 -23.81 17.57
CA ARG A 183 8.03 -23.09 17.51
C ARG A 183 8.35 -22.65 18.93
N LYS A 184 9.39 -23.26 19.52
CA LYS A 184 9.97 -22.77 20.78
C LYS A 184 10.31 -21.29 20.57
N THR A 185 9.65 -20.40 21.31
CA THR A 185 10.11 -19.03 21.42
C THR A 185 11.46 -19.09 22.12
N SER A 186 12.47 -18.39 21.61
CA SER A 186 13.77 -18.27 22.26
C SER A 186 13.72 -17.38 23.52
N ARG A 187 12.61 -17.42 24.27
CA ARG A 187 12.42 -16.69 25.53
C ARG A 187 12.22 -17.71 26.66
N GLY A 188 13.30 -18.42 26.98
CA GLY A 188 13.44 -19.12 28.25
C GLY A 188 13.98 -18.14 29.29
N GLY A 189 13.08 -17.54 30.06
CA GLY A 189 13.37 -17.14 31.44
C GLY A 189 12.86 -18.28 32.30
N GLU A 190 13.76 -18.98 32.98
CA GLU A 190 13.45 -20.00 33.96
C GLU A 190 12.68 -19.37 35.12
N THR A 191 11.46 -19.82 35.38
CA THR A 191 10.87 -19.70 36.71
C THR A 191 10.80 -21.10 37.27
N GLY A 192 11.77 -21.44 38.13
CA GLY A 192 11.75 -22.66 38.91
C GLY A 192 10.49 -22.70 39.79
N SER A 193 9.71 -23.77 39.68
CA SER A 193 8.81 -24.19 40.74
C SER A 193 9.51 -25.29 41.53
N THR A 194 10.14 -24.91 42.63
CA THR A 194 10.46 -25.84 43.71
C THR A 194 9.15 -26.31 44.32
N HIS A 195 8.76 -27.56 44.04
CA HIS A 195 7.90 -28.31 44.94
C HIS A 195 8.80 -29.26 45.71
N GLU A 196 9.19 -28.85 46.92
CA GLU A 196 9.68 -29.74 47.96
C GLU A 196 8.52 -30.06 48.90
N THR A 197 8.39 -31.37 49.14
CA THR A 197 7.68 -32.10 50.22
C THR A 197 6.19 -31.90 50.41
#